data_AF-A0A958VC26-F1
#
_entry.id   AF-A0A958VC26-F1
#
_cell.length_a   1.000
_cell.length_b   1.000
_cell.length_c   1.000
_cell.angle_alpha   90.00
_cell.angle_beta   90.00
_cell.angle_gamma   90.00
#
_symmetry.space_group_name_H-M   'P 1'
#
loop_
_entity.id
_entity.type
_entity.pdbx_description
1 polymer ?
#
loop_
_entity_poly.entity_id
_entity_poly.type
_entity_poly.pdbx_seq_one_letter_code
_entity_poly.pdbx_strand_id
1 'polypeptide(L)' 'HPFTVDSGDTFDMGDAGGRFSYVEDPDGAWIEFVETHKLPLLKKPRWSIDLKKRNPEKPLPNWILKAMRFNRVK' A
#
# COMPACT_ATOMS: atom_id res chain seq x y z
N HIS A 1 -2.68 -23.31 -7.77
CA HIS A 1 -2.62 -22.90 -6.35
C HIS A 1 -2.52 -21.39 -6.30
N PRO A 2 -3.24 -20.70 -5.39
CA PRO A 2 -3.08 -19.26 -5.23
C PRO A 2 -1.64 -18.96 -4.82
N PHE A 3 -1.06 -17.90 -5.39
CA PHE A 3 0.22 -17.36 -4.94
C PHE A 3 0.08 -16.99 -3.47
N THR A 4 0.89 -17.61 -2.61
CA THR A 4 0.81 -17.43 -1.16
C THR A 4 2.19 -17.03 -0.67
N VAL A 5 2.26 -15.89 0.01
CA VAL A 5 3.50 -15.37 0.60
C VAL A 5 3.44 -15.66 2.09
N ASP A 6 4.44 -16.36 2.61
CA ASP A 6 4.62 -16.54 4.05
C ASP A 6 5.25 -15.27 4.62
N SER A 7 4.39 -14.33 5.05
CA SER A 7 4.78 -13.05 5.63
C SER A 7 3.97 -12.77 6.89
N GLY A 8 4.58 -12.12 7.88
CA GLY A 8 3.88 -11.62 9.06
C GLY A 8 2.71 -10.68 8.72
N ASP A 9 1.87 -10.35 9.70
CA ASP A 9 0.59 -9.67 9.46
C ASP A 9 0.70 -8.34 8.72
N THR A 10 1.33 -7.34 9.33
CA THR A 10 1.45 -5.99 8.76
C THR A 10 2.69 -5.33 9.33
N PHE A 11 3.54 -4.78 8.46
CA PHE A 11 4.60 -3.90 8.89
C PHE A 11 4.02 -2.50 9.15
N ASP A 12 3.98 -2.08 10.41
CA ASP A 12 3.46 -0.78 10.83
C ASP A 12 4.56 0.28 10.78
N MET A 13 4.36 1.31 9.97
CA MET A 13 5.26 2.46 9.81
C MET A 13 4.65 3.74 10.45
N GLY A 14 3.66 3.58 11.33
CA GLY A 14 2.94 4.66 12.01
C GLY A 14 1.78 5.20 11.18
N ASP A 15 2.05 6.14 10.27
CA ASP A 15 1.00 6.76 9.44
C ASP A 15 0.65 5.89 8.20
N ALA A 16 1.54 4.97 7.82
CA ALA A 16 1.36 4.00 6.75
C ALA A 16 1.67 2.58 7.25
N GLY A 17 1.23 1.57 6.52
CA GLY A 17 1.59 0.18 6.83
C GLY A 17 1.17 -0.77 5.71
N GLY A 18 1.87 -1.89 5.60
CA GLY A 18 1.66 -2.84 4.51
C GLY A 18 2.56 -4.07 4.59
N ARG A 19 2.55 -4.86 3.53
CA ARG A 19 3.49 -5.95 3.29
C ARG A 19 4.42 -5.60 2.14
N PHE A 20 5.64 -6.10 2.25
CA PHE A 20 6.72 -5.87 1.30
C PHE A 20 7.34 -7.22 0.97
N SER A 21 7.52 -7.50 -0.31
CA SER A 21 8.29 -8.67 -0.75
C SER A 21 9.15 -8.31 -1.96
N TYR A 22 10.24 -9.05 -2.12
CA TYR A 22 11.18 -8.86 -3.21
C TYR A 22 11.24 -10.15 -4.03
N VAL A 23 11.25 -10.01 -5.35
CA VAL A 23 11.55 -11.09 -6.29
C VAL A 23 12.61 -10.59 -7.25
N GLU A 24 13.56 -11.46 -7.55
CA GLU A 24 14.54 -11.25 -8.61
C GLU A 24 14.04 -11.93 -9.89
N ASP A 25 13.97 -11.16 -10.97
CA ASP A 25 13.71 -11.68 -12.32
C ASP A 25 14.97 -12.39 -12.85
N PRO A 26 14.88 -13.40 -13.75
CA PRO A 26 16.06 -14.10 -14.27
C PRO A 26 17.10 -13.18 -14.94
N ASP A 27 16.69 -12.00 -15.39
CA ASP A 27 17.56 -10.96 -15.95
C ASP A 27 18.26 -10.09 -14.88
N GLY A 28 18.08 -10.40 -13.58
CA GLY A 28 18.70 -9.73 -12.43
C GLY A 28 17.97 -8.45 -11.97
N ALA A 29 16.77 -8.20 -12.49
CA ALA A 29 15.96 -7.05 -12.08
C ALA A 29 15.22 -7.34 -10.76
N TRP A 30 15.30 -6.40 -9.81
CA TRP A 30 14.61 -6.53 -8.53
C TRP A 30 13.22 -5.92 -8.63
N ILE A 31 12.19 -6.73 -8.35
CA ILE A 31 10.79 -6.32 -8.31
C ILE A 31 10.36 -6.28 -6.84
N GLU A 32 9.98 -5.09 -6.37
CA GLU A 32 9.37 -4.91 -5.05
C GLU A 32 7.84 -4.93 -5.17
N PHE A 33 7.22 -5.85 -4.43
CA PHE A 33 5.77 -5.90 -4.28
C PHE A 33 5.38 -5.22 -2.98
N VAL A 34 4.44 -4.28 -3.08
CA VAL A 34 3.91 -3.54 -1.94
C VAL A 34 2.41 -3.74 -1.84
N GLU A 35 1.96 -4.43 -0.79
CA GLU A 35 0.55 -4.51 -0.43
C GLU A 35 0.27 -3.47 0.66
N THR A 36 -0.38 -2.37 0.28
CA THR A 36 -0.68 -1.29 1.24
C THR A 36 -1.91 -1.64 2.06
N HIS A 37 -1.76 -1.73 3.38
CA HIS A 37 -2.89 -1.93 4.31
C HIS A 37 -3.47 -0.62 4.80
N LYS A 38 -2.62 0.39 5.02
CA LYS A 38 -3.01 1.70 5.56
C LYS A 38 -2.42 2.80 4.69
N LEU A 39 -3.29 3.55 4.00
CA LEU A 39 -2.91 4.64 3.11
C LEU A 39 -3.09 6.00 3.81
N PRO A 40 -2.02 6.75 4.09
CA PRO A 40 -2.12 8.11 4.63
C PRO A 40 -2.60 9.09 3.55
N LEU A 41 -3.59 9.93 3.88
CA LEU A 41 -4.15 10.91 2.94
C LEU A 41 -3.99 12.36 3.39
N LEU A 42 -4.00 12.62 4.70
CA LEU A 42 -3.68 13.94 5.25
C LEU A 42 -2.76 13.77 6.46
N LYS A 43 -1.66 14.54 6.48
CA LYS A 43 -0.72 14.54 7.62
C LYS A 43 -1.34 15.15 8.88
N LYS A 44 -2.24 16.13 8.73
CA LYS A 44 -2.95 16.81 9.83
C LYS A 44 -4.39 17.13 9.41
N PRO A 45 -5.41 16.59 10.10
CA PRO A 45 -5.35 15.54 11.14
C PRO A 45 -4.85 14.22 10.50
N ARG A 46 -4.09 13.38 11.22
CA ARG A 46 -3.48 12.09 10.76
C ARG A 46 -4.50 11.11 10.17
N TRP A 47 -5.03 11.43 9.00
CA TRP A 47 -6.15 10.75 8.40
C TRP A 47 -5.62 9.74 7.40
N SER A 48 -5.98 8.48 7.63
CA SER A 48 -5.56 7.32 6.85
C SER A 48 -6.76 6.43 6.54
N ILE A 49 -6.67 5.70 5.43
CA ILE A 49 -7.68 4.73 5.02
C ILE A 49 -7.11 3.32 5.19
N ASP A 50 -7.89 2.46 5.85
CA ASP A 50 -7.65 1.03 5.91
C ASP A 50 -8.18 0.37 4.62
N LEU A 51 -7.27 -0.23 3.86
CA LEU A 51 -7.56 -0.89 2.58
C LEU A 51 -7.86 -2.38 2.76
N LYS A 52 -7.57 -2.99 3.91
CA LYS A 52 -7.79 -4.44 4.14
C LYS A 52 -9.26 -4.84 4.07
N LYS A 53 -10.17 -3.90 4.38
CA LYS A 53 -11.63 -4.12 4.37
C LYS A 53 -12.26 -3.90 3.00
N ARG A 54 -11.46 -3.56 1.99
CA ARG A 54 -11.94 -3.19 0.66
C ARG A 54 -11.70 -4.34 -0.32
N ASN A 55 -12.61 -4.51 -1.29
CA ASN A 55 -12.38 -5.44 -2.39
C ASN A 55 -11.20 -4.95 -3.26
N PRO A 56 -10.13 -5.73 -3.43
CA PRO A 56 -8.94 -5.36 -4.19
C PRO A 56 -9.19 -5.20 -5.70
N GLU A 57 -10.20 -5.87 -6.25
CA GLU A 57 -10.57 -5.78 -7.67
C GLU A 57 -11.30 -4.46 -8.00
N LYS A 58 -11.78 -3.75 -6.98
CA LYS A 58 -12.49 -2.49 -7.19
C LYS A 58 -11.50 -1.31 -7.20
N PRO A 59 -11.60 -0.37 -8.16
CA PRO A 59 -10.71 0.79 -8.23
C PRO A 59 -10.95 1.77 -7.08
N LEU A 60 -9.88 2.37 -6.54
CA LEU A 60 -9.97 3.36 -5.48
C LEU A 60 -10.92 4.51 -5.89
N PRO A 61 -11.82 4.95 -5.00
CA PRO A 61 -12.67 6.10 -5.24
C PRO A 61 -11.89 7.32 -5.71
N ASN A 62 -12.39 8.01 -6.73
CA ASN A 62 -11.73 9.17 -7.35
C ASN A 62 -11.38 10.28 -6.36
N TRP A 63 -12.15 10.42 -5.28
CA TRP A 63 -11.88 11.42 -4.25
C TRP A 63 -10.63 11.10 -3.42
N ILE A 64 -10.30 9.82 -3.21
CA ILE A 64 -9.05 9.37 -2.55
C ILE A 64 -7.86 9.68 -3.46
N LEU A 65 -7.97 9.34 -4.74
CA LEU A 65 -6.94 9.65 -5.73
C LEU A 65 -6.66 11.16 -5.79
N LYS A 66 -7.72 11.99 -5.77
CA LYS A 66 -7.59 13.45 -5.71
C LYS A 66 -6.98 13.93 -4.40
N ALA A 67 -7.26 13.27 -3.27
CA ALA A 67 -6.70 13.64 -1.97
C ALA A 67 -5.19 13.37 -1.88
N MET A 68 -4.67 12.35 -2.57
CA MET A 68 -3.22 12.08 -2.60
C MET A 68 -2.37 13.24 -3.12
N ARG A 69 -2.94 14.17 -3.91
CA ARG A 69 -2.23 15.38 -4.37
C ARG A 69 -1.73 16.25 -3.22
N PHE A 70 -2.39 16.20 -2.07
CA PHE A 70 -2.02 16.99 -0.89
C PHE A 70 -0.79 16.44 -0.16
N ASN A 71 -0.39 15.20 -0.46
CA ASN A 71 0.82 14.58 0.09
C ASN A 71 2.07 14.77 -0.79
N ARG A 72 1.97 15.48 -1.93
CA ARG A 72 3.10 15.69 -2.83
C ARG A 72 4.19 16.52 -2.12
N VAL A 73 5.40 15.97 -2.07
CA VAL A 73 6.59 16.71 -1.62
C VAL A 73 6.97 17.70 -2.72
N LYS A 74 7.20 18.96 -2.35
CA LYS A 74 7.73 19.99 -3.25
C LYS A 74 9.24 19.84 -3.40
#